data_AF-A0A3P8KY36-F1
#
_entry.id   AF-A0A3P8KY36-F1
#
_cell.length_a   1.000
_cell.length_b   1.000
_cell.length_c   1.000
_cell.angle_alpha   90.00
_cell.angle_beta   90.00
_cell.angle_gamma   90.00
#
_symmetry.space_group_name_H-M   'P 1'
#
loop_
_entity.id
_entity.type
_entity.pdbx_description
1 polymer ?
#
loop_
_entity_poly.entity_id
_entity_poly.type
_entity_poly.pdbx_seq_one_letter_code
_entity_poly.pdbx_strand_id
1 'polypeptide(L)' 'MMIFRPMQEADYAAWLAYFIPDYAVEIADNYGLSAPAARAQAQQEITESLPEGAGTPGQVFTLPD' A
#
# COMPACT_ATOMS: atom_id res chain seq x y z
N MET A 1 3.18 11.24 21.79
CA MET A 1 2.64 12.29 20.88
C MET A 1 2.89 11.77 19.49
N MET A 2 1.86 11.47 18.69
CA MET A 2 2.09 10.97 17.33
C MET A 2 2.58 12.11 16.44
N ILE A 3 3.75 11.91 15.81
CA ILE A 3 4.32 12.84 14.85
C ILE A 3 4.00 12.30 13.44
N PHE A 4 3.41 13.16 12.63
CA PHE A 4 3.14 12.89 11.22
C PHE A 4 4.19 13.60 10.39
N ARG A 5 4.83 12.87 9.47
CA ARG A 5 5.75 13.44 8.50
C ARG A 5 5.33 13.07 7.07
N PRO A 6 5.72 13.86 6.06
CA PRO A 6 5.65 13.43 4.67
C PRO A 6 6.33 12.07 4.50
N MET A 7 5.64 11.16 3.83
CA MET A 7 6.16 9.83 3.53
C MET A 7 7.41 9.96 2.65
N GLN A 8 8.46 9.20 2.98
CA GLN A 8 9.65 9.09 2.14
C GLN A 8 9.54 7.88 1.23
N GLU A 9 10.24 7.90 0.10
CA GLU A 9 10.26 6.77 -0.86
C GLU A 9 10.64 5.43 -0.19
N ALA A 10 11.59 5.44 0.74
CA ALA A 10 11.97 4.25 1.48
C ALA A 10 10.85 3.72 2.39
N ASP A 11 10.11 4.63 3.04
CA ASP A 11 8.97 4.27 3.90
C ASP A 11 7.82 3.73 3.05
N TYR A 12 7.58 4.35 1.88
CA TYR A 12 6.57 3.90 0.93
C TYR A 12 6.86 2.50 0.40
N ALA A 13 8.11 2.23 -0.01
CA ALA A 13 8.52 0.91 -0.47
C ALA A 13 8.38 -0.15 0.63
N ALA A 14 8.76 0.18 1.87
CA ALA A 14 8.59 -0.71 3.02
C ALA A 14 7.11 -0.97 3.32
N TRP A 15 6.28 0.08 3.25
CA TRP A 15 4.84 -0.03 3.42
C TRP A 15 4.19 -0.90 2.36
N LEU A 16 4.55 -0.75 1.07
CA LEU A 16 4.05 -1.62 -0.01
C LEU A 16 4.42 -3.09 0.22
N ALA A 17 5.66 -3.35 0.64
CA ALA A 17 6.13 -4.70 0.91
C ALA A 17 5.38 -5.37 2.08
N TYR A 18 4.96 -4.58 3.06
CA TYR A 18 4.12 -5.03 4.17
C TYR A 18 2.64 -5.18 3.76
N PHE A 19 2.07 -4.19 3.06
CA PHE A 19 0.65 -4.08 2.83
C PHE A 19 0.13 -4.96 1.69
N ILE A 20 0.83 -5.00 0.54
CA ILE A 20 0.36 -5.69 -0.66
C ILE A 20 0.10 -7.19 -0.43
N PRO A 21 0.98 -7.96 0.26
CA PRO A 21 0.75 -9.38 0.47
C PRO A 21 -0.58 -9.67 1.19
N ASP A 22 -0.85 -8.96 2.27
CA ASP A 22 -2.06 -9.17 3.08
C ASP A 22 -3.30 -8.71 2.33
N TYR A 23 -3.23 -7.55 1.65
CA TYR A 23 -4.33 -7.07 0.84
C TYR A 23 -4.66 -7.99 -0.34
N ALA A 24 -3.64 -8.61 -0.96
CA ALA A 24 -3.83 -9.59 -2.01
C ALA A 24 -4.53 -10.87 -1.51
N VAL A 25 -4.32 -11.27 -0.24
CA VAL A 25 -5.07 -12.39 0.36
C VAL A 25 -6.55 -12.02 0.48
N GLU A 26 -6.85 -10.83 0.98
CA GLU A 26 -8.24 -10.35 1.08
C GLU A 26 -8.94 -10.29 -0.29
N ILE A 27 -8.24 -9.80 -1.32
CA ILE A 27 -8.75 -9.78 -2.70
C ILE A 27 -9.00 -11.20 -3.22
N ALA A 28 -8.08 -12.13 -2.99
CA ALA A 28 -8.25 -13.53 -3.43
C ALA A 28 -9.49 -14.16 -2.79
N ASP A 29 -9.66 -13.97 -1.47
CA ASP A 29 -10.77 -14.53 -0.70
C ASP A 29 -12.12 -13.92 -1.11
N ASN A 30 -12.17 -12.60 -1.35
CA ASN A 30 -13.40 -11.89 -1.67
C ASN A 30 -13.87 -12.07 -3.12
N TYR A 31 -12.92 -12.15 -4.06
CA TYR A 31 -13.23 -12.18 -5.50
C TYR A 31 -12.98 -13.56 -6.14
N GLY A 32 -12.53 -14.55 -5.37
CA GLY A 32 -12.22 -15.90 -5.88
C GLY A 32 -11.06 -15.91 -6.88
N LEU A 33 -10.13 -14.96 -6.76
CA LEU A 33 -9.00 -14.81 -7.67
C LEU A 33 -7.84 -15.74 -7.29
N SER A 34 -7.04 -16.12 -8.28
CA SER A 34 -5.76 -16.76 -8.02
C SER A 34 -4.80 -15.79 -7.32
N ALA A 35 -3.89 -16.30 -6.49
CA ALA A 35 -2.93 -15.46 -5.77
C ALA A 35 -2.12 -14.50 -6.69
N PRO A 36 -1.64 -14.91 -7.89
CA PRO A 36 -0.99 -13.97 -8.81
C PRO A 36 -1.93 -12.88 -9.33
N ALA A 37 -3.18 -13.21 -9.63
CA ALA A 37 -4.17 -12.24 -10.11
C ALA A 37 -4.56 -11.24 -9.01
N ALA A 38 -4.79 -11.73 -7.79
CA ALA A 38 -5.09 -10.89 -6.64
C ALA A 38 -3.94 -9.94 -6.30
N ARG A 39 -2.68 -10.41 -6.39
CA ARG A 39 -1.50 -9.56 -6.20
C ARG A 39 -1.37 -8.49 -7.28
N ALA A 40 -1.65 -8.82 -8.54
CA ALA A 40 -1.65 -7.84 -9.62
C ALA A 40 -2.74 -6.77 -9.40
N GLN A 41 -3.93 -7.17 -8.97
CA GLN A 41 -5.01 -6.25 -8.66
C GLN A 41 -4.68 -5.36 -7.45
N ALA A 42 -4.15 -5.92 -6.36
CA ALA A 42 -3.69 -5.15 -5.20
C ALA A 42 -2.70 -4.06 -5.60
N GLN A 43 -1.73 -4.39 -6.46
CA GLN A 43 -0.76 -3.43 -6.97
C GLN A 43 -1.41 -2.34 -7.82
N GLN A 44 -2.36 -2.72 -8.68
CA GLN A 44 -3.09 -1.78 -9.53
C GLN A 44 -3.92 -0.78 -8.71
N GLU A 45 -4.73 -1.27 -7.77
CA GLU A 45 -5.59 -0.42 -6.94
C GLU A 45 -4.78 0.60 -6.11
N ILE A 46 -3.61 0.19 -5.63
CA ILE A 46 -2.70 1.09 -4.90
C ILE A 46 -2.09 2.12 -5.86
N THR A 47 -1.68 1.73 -7.07
CA THR A 47 -1.20 2.69 -8.09
C THR A 47 -2.29 3.69 -8.49
N GLU A 48 -3.55 3.26 -8.58
CA GLU A 48 -4.68 4.15 -8.88
C GLU A 48 -4.99 5.10 -7.72
N SER A 49 -4.87 4.62 -6.48
CA SER A 49 -5.09 5.42 -5.27
C SER A 49 -3.94 6.39 -4.97
N LEU A 50 -2.71 6.01 -5.32
CA LEU A 50 -1.46 6.73 -5.04
C LEU A 50 -0.66 6.93 -6.34
N PRO A 51 -1.18 7.76 -7.28
CA PRO A 51 -0.58 7.91 -8.60
C PRO A 51 0.83 8.52 -8.58
N GLU A 52 1.19 9.24 -7.51
CA GLU A 52 2.51 9.83 -7.31
C GLU A 52 3.33 9.09 -6.23
N GLY A 53 2.90 7.88 -5.83
CA GLY A 53 3.57 7.10 -4.79
C GLY A 53 3.68 7.88 -3.47
N ALA A 54 4.88 7.94 -2.90
CA ALA A 54 5.18 8.71 -1.68
C ALA A 54 4.88 10.21 -1.82
N GLY A 55 4.89 10.73 -3.06
CA GLY A 55 4.59 12.12 -3.39
C GLY A 55 3.09 12.44 -3.46
N THR A 56 2.20 11.45 -3.36
CA THR A 56 0.75 11.66 -3.48
C THR A 56 0.26 12.65 -2.40
N PRO A 57 -0.32 13.81 -2.76
CA PRO A 57 -0.69 14.83 -1.78
C PRO A 57 -1.66 14.31 -0.71
N GLY A 58 -1.45 14.74 0.54
CA GLY A 58 -2.31 14.37 1.67
C GLY A 58 -1.94 13.07 2.37
N GLN A 59 -0.97 12.30 1.84
CA GLN A 59 -0.43 11.13 2.54
C GLN A 59 0.53 11.55 3.65
N VAL A 60 0.25 11.11 4.88
CA VAL A 60 1.10 11.33 6.04
C VAL A 60 1.40 10.00 6.71
N PHE A 61 2.67 9.77 7.05
CA PHE A 61 3.08 8.54 7.72
C PHE A 61 3.24 8.77 9.22
N THR A 62 2.81 7.79 10.02
CA THR A 62 3.09 7.76 11.47
C THR A 62 4.24 6.81 11.71
N LEU A 63 5.24 7.25 12.48
CA LEU A 63 6.24 6.33 13.03
C LEU A 63 5.72 5.82 14.37
N PRO A 64 5.80 4.52 14.68
CA PRO A 64 5.69 4.07 16.07
C PRO A 64 6.87 4.63 16.88
N ASP A 65 6.59 5.02 18.13
CA ASP A 65 7.59 5.52 19.10
C ASP A 65 8.77 4.54 19.29
#